data_AF-A0A3N5RDM7-F1
#
_entry.id   AF-A0A3N5RDM7-F1
#
_cell.length_a   1.000
_cell.length_b   1.000
_cell.length_c   1.000
_cell.angle_alpha   90.00
_cell.angle_beta   90.00
_cell.angle_gamma   90.00
#
_symmetry.space_group_name_H-M   'P 1'
#
loop_
_entity.id
_entity.type
_entity.pdbx_description
1 polymer ?
#
loop_
_entity_poly.entity_id
_entity_poly.type
_entity_poly.pdbx_seq_one_letter_code
_entity_poly.pdbx_strand_id
1 'polypeptide(L)'
;HTVLLGIVAGFFITRDLASPLLIIGAAATGVLTVVLVEMLNNTHLVREDTAIGLVFPVLFSIAVIVISRYAGGVHLDIDAVLLGEIAFAPFERFEPFGIDIGPAALYLMLGVLLVNLVFILVFYKELKLSTFDAGLAAALGFAPLAIHYGLMGLVSITAVAAFETVGSILVVALMVAPPITAYLLTDNLPKMIGLSVLFGMLSALGGYWTAHWLDASIAGSMATMAGALFFLAYILAPERGLLAIWRRREHQRWEFAQTMLMIHLFHHEGLPEAEQENRVDHLGEHLRWEKDFAARVVRLSERHGLLQRYNQHLVLTDMGREVAQNEIVR
;
A
#
# COMPACT_ATOMS: atom_id res chain seq x y z
N HIS A 1 -4.62 -13.12 15.29
CA HIS A 1 -4.17 -13.65 16.60
C HIS A 1 -5.14 -13.34 17.75
N THR A 2 -5.62 -12.10 17.95
CA THR A 2 -6.63 -11.82 19.01
C THR A 2 -7.95 -12.58 18.81
N VAL A 3 -8.27 -12.85 17.55
CA VAL A 3 -9.36 -13.74 17.12
C VAL A 3 -9.33 -15.13 17.79
N LEU A 4 -8.14 -15.64 18.15
CA LEU A 4 -7.97 -16.92 18.86
C LEU A 4 -8.81 -16.97 20.13
N LEU A 5 -8.82 -15.88 20.92
CA LEU A 5 -9.60 -15.81 22.17
C LEU A 5 -11.10 -16.04 21.90
N GLY A 6 -11.61 -15.48 20.80
CA GLY A 6 -12.99 -15.63 20.37
C GLY A 6 -13.33 -17.05 19.92
N ILE A 7 -12.44 -17.68 19.14
CA ILE A 7 -12.58 -19.08 18.71
C ILE A 7 -12.60 -19.99 19.92
N VAL A 8 -11.66 -19.80 20.85
CA VAL A 8 -11.57 -20.62 22.08
C VAL A 8 -12.83 -20.48 22.93
N ALA A 9 -13.33 -19.26 23.12
CA ALA A 9 -14.56 -19.02 23.85
C ALA A 9 -15.77 -19.70 23.18
N GLY A 10 -15.89 -19.61 21.84
CA GLY A 10 -16.93 -20.28 21.07
C GLY A 10 -16.86 -21.80 21.17
N PHE A 11 -15.65 -22.36 21.15
CA PHE A 11 -15.41 -23.81 21.29
C PHE A 11 -15.83 -24.31 22.67
N PHE A 12 -15.53 -23.59 23.76
CA PHE A 12 -15.94 -24.03 25.10
C PHE A 12 -17.46 -24.08 25.29
N ILE A 13 -18.20 -23.22 24.59
CA ILE A 13 -19.66 -23.18 24.63
C ILE A 13 -20.26 -24.34 23.83
N THR A 14 -19.71 -24.62 22.64
CA THR A 14 -20.32 -25.55 21.66
C THR A 14 -19.74 -26.94 21.70
N ARG A 15 -18.47 -27.07 22.11
CA ARG A 15 -17.62 -28.27 22.02
C ARG A 15 -17.51 -28.84 20.61
N ASP A 16 -17.75 -28.02 19.60
CA ASP A 16 -17.72 -28.41 18.18
C ASP A 16 -16.89 -27.37 17.42
N LEU A 17 -15.90 -27.85 16.65
CA LEU A 17 -15.02 -27.04 15.82
C LEU A 17 -15.68 -26.56 14.52
N ALA A 18 -16.82 -27.15 14.11
CA ALA A 18 -17.56 -26.75 12.92
C ALA A 18 -18.69 -25.75 13.23
N SER A 19 -18.84 -25.32 14.48
CA SER A 19 -19.97 -24.49 14.87
C SER A 19 -19.83 -23.05 14.35
N PRO A 20 -20.88 -22.47 13.72
CA PRO A 20 -20.91 -21.06 13.32
C PRO A 20 -20.65 -20.06 14.46
N LEU A 21 -20.85 -20.50 15.72
CA LEU A 21 -20.56 -19.69 16.92
C LEU A 21 -19.07 -19.35 17.06
N LEU A 22 -18.17 -20.15 16.49
CA LEU A 22 -16.73 -19.85 16.46
C LEU A 22 -16.45 -18.58 15.66
N ILE A 23 -17.08 -18.45 14.48
CA ILE A 23 -16.98 -17.28 13.61
C ILE A 23 -17.52 -16.04 14.33
N ILE A 24 -18.65 -16.18 15.04
CA ILE A 24 -19.24 -15.08 15.81
C ILE A 24 -18.30 -14.65 16.94
N GLY A 25 -17.76 -15.59 17.72
CA GLY A 25 -16.81 -15.29 18.79
C GLY A 25 -15.53 -14.64 18.28
N ALA A 26 -14.99 -15.17 17.19
CA ALA A 26 -13.85 -14.66 16.45
C ALA A 26 -14.06 -13.20 16.00
N ALA A 27 -15.18 -12.93 15.32
CA ALA A 27 -15.53 -11.59 14.86
C ALA A 27 -15.78 -10.61 16.02
N ALA A 28 -16.49 -11.05 17.06
CA ALA A 28 -16.74 -10.24 18.25
C ALA A 28 -15.44 -9.83 18.94
N THR A 29 -14.47 -10.74 19.02
CA THR A 29 -13.17 -10.46 19.63
C THR A 29 -12.30 -9.57 18.73
N GLY A 30 -12.42 -9.70 17.40
CA GLY A 30 -11.83 -8.77 16.45
C GLY A 30 -12.34 -7.34 16.65
N VAL A 31 -13.66 -7.17 16.70
CA VAL A 31 -14.28 -5.86 16.99
C VAL A 31 -13.86 -5.34 18.36
N LEU A 32 -13.86 -6.19 19.40
CA LEU A 32 -13.39 -5.82 20.73
C LEU A 32 -11.93 -5.33 20.70
N THR A 33 -11.07 -5.97 19.90
CA THR A 33 -9.67 -5.55 19.75
C THR A 33 -9.60 -4.15 19.17
N VAL A 34 -10.35 -3.87 18.10
CA VAL A 34 -10.39 -2.54 17.46
C VAL A 34 -10.85 -1.48 18.45
N VAL A 35 -11.96 -1.75 19.17
CA VAL A 35 -12.49 -0.83 20.17
C VAL A 35 -11.47 -0.56 21.27
N LEU A 36 -10.77 -1.57 21.77
CA LEU A 36 -9.75 -1.39 22.81
C LEU A 36 -8.54 -0.59 22.31
N VAL A 37 -8.06 -0.86 21.10
CA VAL A 37 -6.96 -0.10 20.48
C VAL A 37 -7.36 1.36 20.31
N GLU A 38 -8.56 1.60 19.80
CA GLU A 38 -9.06 2.95 19.55
C GLU A 38 -9.34 3.71 20.86
N MET A 39 -9.89 3.04 21.88
CA MET A 39 -10.05 3.62 23.22
C MET A 39 -8.70 4.07 23.78
N LEU A 40 -7.64 3.27 23.63
CA LEU A 40 -6.29 3.65 24.03
C LEU A 40 -5.75 4.81 23.19
N ASN A 41 -5.90 4.75 21.87
CA ASN A 41 -5.42 5.79 20.95
C ASN A 41 -6.10 7.15 21.23
N ASN A 42 -7.41 7.14 21.53
CA ASN A 42 -8.20 8.32 21.86
C ASN A 42 -7.81 8.97 23.19
N THR A 43 -7.07 8.29 24.07
CA THR A 43 -6.50 8.94 25.25
C THR A 43 -5.34 9.89 24.91
N HIS A 44 -4.77 9.79 23.71
CA HIS A 44 -3.55 10.48 23.27
C HIS A 44 -2.30 10.21 24.15
N LEU A 45 -2.38 9.31 25.13
CA LEU A 45 -1.28 8.95 26.02
C LEU A 45 -0.28 7.98 25.38
N VAL A 46 -0.75 7.20 24.39
CA VAL A 46 0.02 6.19 23.67
C VAL A 46 -0.21 6.34 22.18
N ARG A 47 0.84 6.09 21.38
CA ARG A 47 0.76 6.09 19.92
C ARG A 47 -0.04 4.87 19.46
N GLU A 48 -0.74 4.98 18.33
CA GLU A 48 -1.56 3.90 17.76
C GLU A 48 -0.81 2.57 17.65
N ASP A 49 0.42 2.58 17.13
CA ASP A 49 1.28 1.39 17.02
C ASP A 49 1.56 0.75 18.39
N THR A 50 1.70 1.57 19.43
CA THR A 50 1.90 1.12 20.81
C THR A 50 0.62 0.54 21.41
N ALA A 51 -0.53 1.14 21.12
CA ALA A 51 -1.83 0.63 21.53
C ALA A 51 -2.11 -0.76 20.93
N ILE A 52 -1.87 -0.91 19.62
CA ILE A 52 -1.94 -2.21 18.92
C ILE A 52 -0.97 -3.20 19.59
N GLY A 53 0.29 -2.78 19.79
CA GLY A 53 1.34 -3.58 20.42
C GLY A 53 1.06 -3.98 21.88
N LEU A 54 0.16 -3.31 22.59
CA LEU A 54 -0.23 -3.65 23.96
C LEU A 54 -1.48 -4.55 24.01
N VAL A 55 -2.53 -4.17 23.28
CA VAL A 55 -3.81 -4.89 23.30
C VAL A 55 -3.65 -6.30 22.74
N PHE A 56 -2.87 -6.44 21.67
CA PHE A 56 -2.69 -7.72 21.00
C PHE A 56 -2.04 -8.79 21.89
N PRO A 57 -0.87 -8.56 22.54
CA PRO A 57 -0.27 -9.56 23.41
C PRO A 57 -1.13 -9.91 24.62
N VAL A 58 -1.87 -8.95 25.17
CA VAL A 58 -2.76 -9.19 26.32
C VAL A 58 -3.87 -10.17 25.95
N LEU A 59 -4.64 -9.87 24.89
CA LEU A 59 -5.74 -10.74 24.45
C LEU A 59 -5.22 -12.11 23.98
N PHE A 60 -4.08 -12.13 23.30
CA PHE A 60 -3.45 -13.38 22.87
C PHE A 60 -2.99 -14.23 24.06
N SER A 61 -2.35 -13.63 25.06
CA SER A 61 -1.91 -14.33 26.26
C SER A 61 -3.07 -14.91 27.06
N ILE A 62 -4.18 -14.17 27.17
CA ILE A 62 -5.41 -14.67 27.80
C ILE A 62 -5.92 -15.91 27.04
N ALA A 63 -5.96 -15.85 25.72
CA ALA A 63 -6.39 -16.99 24.89
C ALA A 63 -5.53 -18.24 25.16
N VAL A 64 -4.20 -18.08 25.14
CA VAL A 64 -3.25 -19.17 25.39
C VAL A 64 -3.39 -19.74 26.80
N ILE A 65 -3.58 -18.91 27.83
CA ILE A 65 -3.82 -19.37 29.21
C ILE A 65 -5.10 -20.20 29.30
N VAL A 66 -6.18 -19.75 28.65
CA VAL A 66 -7.46 -20.46 28.63
C VAL A 66 -7.32 -21.81 27.94
N ILE A 67 -6.65 -21.87 26.79
CA ILE A 67 -6.36 -23.12 26.08
C ILE A 67 -5.52 -24.05 26.97
N SER A 68 -4.39 -23.56 27.49
CA SER A 68 -3.45 -24.36 28.27
C SER A 68 -4.11 -24.98 29.52
N ARG A 69 -5.01 -24.24 30.17
CA ARG A 69 -5.66 -24.69 31.41
C ARG A 69 -6.84 -25.63 31.18
N TYR A 70 -7.62 -25.42 30.12
CA TYR A 70 -8.92 -26.09 29.95
C TYR A 70 -8.99 -27.03 28.73
N ALA A 71 -8.00 -26.99 27.83
CA ALA A 71 -7.97 -27.80 26.60
C ALA A 71 -6.76 -28.73 26.51
N GLY A 72 -5.99 -28.96 27.59
CA GLY A 72 -4.76 -29.77 27.59
C GLY A 72 -4.91 -31.25 27.16
N GLY A 73 -6.14 -31.76 26.97
CA GLY A 73 -6.42 -33.09 26.40
C GLY A 73 -7.00 -33.08 24.99
N VAL A 74 -7.41 -31.91 24.47
CA VAL A 74 -7.77 -31.74 23.07
C VAL A 74 -6.48 -31.36 22.37
N HIS A 75 -6.01 -32.18 21.43
CA HIS A 75 -5.03 -31.73 20.46
C HIS A 75 -5.74 -30.71 19.57
N LEU A 76 -6.02 -29.53 20.11
CA LEU A 76 -6.15 -28.32 19.31
C LEU A 76 -4.75 -28.16 18.76
N ASP A 77 -4.51 -28.81 17.63
CA ASP A 77 -3.30 -28.59 16.89
C ASP A 77 -3.39 -27.13 16.49
N ILE A 78 -2.67 -26.30 17.25
CA ILE A 78 -2.66 -24.85 17.10
C ILE A 78 -2.33 -24.54 15.65
N ASP A 79 -1.55 -25.41 15.00
CA ASP A 79 -1.22 -25.34 13.60
C ASP A 79 -2.44 -25.66 12.70
N ALA A 80 -3.22 -26.71 12.96
CA ALA A 80 -4.41 -27.05 12.16
C ALA A 80 -5.56 -26.04 12.31
N VAL A 81 -5.74 -25.44 13.49
CA VAL A 81 -6.80 -24.44 13.76
C VAL A 81 -6.36 -23.03 13.36
N LEU A 82 -5.07 -22.71 13.34
CA LEU A 82 -4.58 -21.36 13.03
C LEU A 82 -4.01 -21.16 11.62
N LEU A 83 -3.60 -22.21 10.91
CA LEU A 83 -2.90 -22.01 9.64
C LEU A 83 -3.77 -22.05 8.40
N GLY A 84 -5.04 -22.51 8.48
CA GLY A 84 -6.03 -22.51 7.39
C GLY A 84 -5.41 -22.83 6.03
N GLU A 85 -5.48 -24.07 5.56
CA GLU A 85 -4.70 -24.44 4.38
C GLU A 85 -5.58 -24.50 3.13
N ILE A 86 -5.37 -23.55 2.21
CA ILE A 86 -6.09 -23.47 0.93
C ILE A 86 -5.98 -24.76 0.10
N ALA A 87 -4.95 -25.57 0.34
CA ALA A 87 -4.79 -26.88 -0.30
C ALA A 87 -5.91 -27.86 0.07
N PHE A 88 -6.55 -27.71 1.24
CA PHE A 88 -7.64 -28.58 1.67
C PHE A 88 -9.03 -28.14 1.20
N ALA A 89 -9.18 -26.89 0.76
CA ALA A 89 -10.46 -26.35 0.29
C ALA A 89 -11.19 -27.25 -0.75
N PRO A 90 -10.50 -27.93 -1.71
CA PRO A 90 -11.17 -28.81 -2.65
C PRO A 90 -11.81 -30.06 -2.05
N PHE A 91 -11.38 -30.51 -0.86
CA PHE A 91 -11.87 -31.73 -0.20
C PHE A 91 -13.11 -31.48 0.66
N GLU A 92 -13.27 -30.27 1.19
CA GLU A 92 -14.47 -29.88 1.92
C GLU A 92 -15.57 -29.48 0.93
N ARG A 93 -16.45 -30.43 0.63
CA ARG A 93 -17.54 -30.26 -0.34
C ARG A 93 -18.81 -29.77 0.31
N PHE A 94 -19.51 -28.90 -0.40
CA PHE A 94 -20.85 -28.48 -0.03
C PHE A 94 -21.87 -29.34 -0.79
N GLU A 95 -22.57 -30.20 -0.06
CA GLU A 95 -23.54 -31.16 -0.61
C GLU A 95 -24.97 -30.89 -0.12
N PRO A 96 -25.60 -29.77 -0.52
CA PRO A 96 -27.01 -29.57 -0.22
C PRO A 96 -27.85 -30.63 -0.97
N PHE A 97 -28.72 -31.32 -0.23
CA PHE A 97 -29.61 -32.36 -0.77
C PHE A 97 -28.90 -33.52 -1.49
N GLY A 98 -27.64 -33.80 -1.15
CA GLY A 98 -26.85 -34.89 -1.72
C GLY A 98 -26.27 -34.61 -3.12
N ILE A 99 -26.24 -33.35 -3.55
CA ILE A 99 -25.60 -32.93 -4.81
C ILE A 99 -24.33 -32.14 -4.47
N ASP A 100 -23.17 -32.67 -4.86
CA ASP A 100 -21.89 -31.95 -4.76
C ASP A 100 -21.88 -30.79 -5.75
N ILE A 101 -21.93 -29.56 -5.22
CA ILE A 101 -21.85 -28.33 -5.99
C ILE A 101 -20.49 -27.63 -5.89
N GLY A 102 -19.51 -28.26 -5.22
CA GLY A 102 -18.13 -27.80 -5.13
C GLY A 102 -17.68 -27.43 -3.70
N PRO A 103 -16.53 -26.74 -3.57
CA PRO A 103 -15.94 -26.41 -2.27
C PRO A 103 -16.84 -25.57 -1.36
N ALA A 104 -17.02 -25.96 -0.09
CA ALA A 104 -17.78 -25.18 0.89
C ALA A 104 -17.18 -23.79 1.13
N ALA A 105 -15.85 -23.70 1.15
CA ALA A 105 -15.11 -22.45 1.25
C ALA A 105 -15.48 -21.44 0.15
N LEU A 106 -15.79 -21.89 -1.07
CA LEU A 106 -16.20 -21.02 -2.17
C LEU A 106 -17.51 -20.30 -1.85
N TYR A 107 -18.51 -21.03 -1.35
CA TYR A 107 -19.82 -20.46 -1.01
C TYR A 107 -19.76 -19.52 0.18
N LEU A 108 -18.96 -19.86 1.20
CA LEU A 108 -18.73 -19.01 2.36
C LEU A 108 -18.07 -17.68 1.93
N MET A 109 -16.98 -17.74 1.16
CA MET A 109 -16.29 -16.54 0.68
C MET A 109 -17.11 -15.74 -0.33
N LEU A 110 -17.94 -16.40 -1.15
CA LEU A 110 -18.89 -15.73 -2.03
C LEU A 110 -19.95 -14.97 -1.24
N GLY A 111 -20.48 -15.56 -0.16
CA GLY A 111 -21.41 -14.89 0.75
C GLY A 111 -20.79 -13.63 1.36
N VAL A 112 -19.55 -13.73 1.87
CA VAL A 112 -18.80 -12.59 2.40
C VAL A 112 -18.55 -11.53 1.32
N LEU A 113 -18.17 -11.93 0.11
CA LEU A 113 -17.99 -11.01 -1.03
C LEU A 113 -19.29 -10.24 -1.34
N LEU A 114 -20.44 -10.91 -1.36
CA LEU A 114 -21.73 -10.27 -1.63
C LEU A 114 -22.10 -9.28 -0.53
N VAL A 115 -21.92 -9.65 0.74
CA VAL A 115 -22.16 -8.73 1.87
C VAL A 115 -21.25 -7.50 1.77
N ASN A 116 -19.96 -7.70 1.48
CA ASN A 116 -19.00 -6.61 1.30
C ASN A 116 -19.38 -5.70 0.14
N LEU A 117 -19.76 -6.29 -0.99
CA LEU A 117 -20.14 -5.55 -2.19
C LEU A 117 -21.40 -4.71 -1.94
N VAL A 118 -22.42 -5.29 -1.32
CA VAL A 118 -23.65 -4.57 -0.96
C VAL A 118 -23.34 -3.42 0.00
N PHE A 119 -22.53 -3.66 1.02
CA PHE A 119 -22.13 -2.61 1.96
C PHE A 119 -21.39 -1.46 1.24
N ILE A 120 -20.40 -1.78 0.40
CA ILE A 120 -19.65 -0.76 -0.35
C ILE A 120 -20.56 0.00 -1.31
N LEU A 121 -21.47 -0.67 -2.03
CA LEU A 121 -22.37 -0.01 -2.97
C LEU A 121 -23.38 0.92 -2.28
N VAL A 122 -23.95 0.48 -1.16
CA VAL A 122 -24.94 1.26 -0.40
C VAL A 122 -24.28 2.46 0.28
N PHE A 123 -23.13 2.25 0.93
CA PHE A 123 -22.44 3.26 1.72
C PHE A 123 -21.26 3.93 0.98
N TYR A 124 -21.20 3.84 -0.36
CA TYR A 124 -20.04 4.30 -1.13
C TYR A 124 -19.70 5.77 -0.89
N LYS A 125 -20.72 6.64 -0.88
CA LYS A 125 -20.56 8.08 -0.71
C LYS A 125 -20.15 8.42 0.73
N GLU A 126 -20.72 7.73 1.72
CA GLU A 126 -20.42 7.87 3.14
C GLU A 126 -18.99 7.42 3.44
N LEU A 127 -18.60 6.24 2.95
CA LEU A 127 -17.24 5.70 3.08
C LEU A 127 -16.24 6.67 2.48
N LYS A 128 -16.44 7.08 1.22
CA LYS A 128 -15.56 8.03 0.54
C LYS A 128 -15.39 9.31 1.36
N LEU A 129 -16.48 9.95 1.78
CA LEU A 129 -16.40 11.22 2.47
C LEU A 129 -15.79 11.06 3.87
N SER A 130 -16.21 10.06 4.64
CA SER A 130 -15.70 9.82 6.00
C SER A 130 -14.21 9.47 6.04
N THR A 131 -13.70 8.78 5.01
CA THR A 131 -12.27 8.43 4.90
C THR A 131 -11.40 9.65 4.55
N PHE A 132 -11.88 10.58 3.72
CA PHE A 132 -11.07 11.73 3.30
C PHE A 132 -11.27 12.98 4.18
N ASP A 133 -12.47 13.17 4.73
CA ASP A 133 -12.79 14.30 5.62
C ASP A 133 -13.96 13.93 6.56
N ALA A 134 -13.64 13.44 7.74
CA ALA A 134 -14.63 13.11 8.76
C ALA A 134 -15.40 14.34 9.27
N GLY A 135 -14.78 15.53 9.25
CA GLY A 135 -15.42 16.78 9.69
C GLY A 135 -16.50 17.23 8.70
N LEU A 136 -16.18 17.21 7.41
CA LEU A 136 -17.14 17.47 6.33
C LEU A 136 -18.24 16.41 6.30
N ALA A 137 -17.91 15.14 6.53
CA ALA A 137 -18.91 14.07 6.64
C ALA A 137 -19.90 14.33 7.77
N ALA A 138 -19.43 14.72 8.95
CA ALA A 138 -20.30 15.10 10.07
C ALA A 138 -21.14 16.35 9.76
N ALA A 139 -20.54 17.37 9.13
CA ALA A 139 -21.24 18.60 8.76
C ALA A 139 -22.37 18.36 7.72
N LEU A 140 -22.20 17.36 6.84
CA LEU A 140 -23.21 16.94 5.86
C LEU A 140 -24.27 15.98 6.44
N GLY A 141 -24.24 15.72 7.76
CA GLY A 141 -25.24 14.92 8.45
C GLY A 141 -25.00 13.42 8.44
N PHE A 142 -23.82 12.96 7.98
CA PHE A 142 -23.42 11.56 8.13
C PHE A 142 -22.90 11.28 9.55
N ALA A 143 -22.82 10.01 9.91
CA ALA A 143 -22.25 9.55 11.18
C ALA A 143 -20.90 8.83 10.90
N PRO A 144 -19.76 9.56 10.82
CA PRO A 144 -18.47 8.98 10.44
C PRO A 144 -18.04 7.83 11.35
N LEU A 145 -18.31 7.95 12.66
CA LEU A 145 -18.05 6.90 13.66
C LEU A 145 -18.81 5.60 13.36
N ALA A 146 -20.09 5.69 13.00
CA ALA A 146 -20.89 4.51 12.67
C ALA A 146 -20.38 3.82 11.40
N ILE A 147 -19.99 4.60 10.39
CA ILE A 147 -19.41 4.09 9.15
C ILE A 147 -18.04 3.44 9.41
N HIS A 148 -17.21 4.06 10.26
CA HIS A 148 -15.92 3.50 10.66
C HIS A 148 -16.09 2.14 11.34
N TYR A 149 -16.93 2.03 12.38
CA TYR A 149 -17.17 0.75 13.05
C TYR A 149 -17.86 -0.28 12.16
N GLY A 150 -18.75 0.15 11.27
CA GLY A 150 -19.34 -0.71 10.25
C GLY A 150 -18.28 -1.32 9.33
N LEU A 151 -17.37 -0.48 8.82
CA LEU A 151 -16.25 -0.92 7.99
C LEU A 151 -15.32 -1.87 8.76
N MET A 152 -14.95 -1.52 10.01
CA MET A 152 -14.08 -2.35 10.83
C MET A 152 -14.71 -3.71 11.17
N GLY A 153 -16.01 -3.75 11.45
CA GLY A 153 -16.76 -4.99 11.64
C GLY A 153 -16.76 -5.86 10.38
N LEU A 154 -17.00 -5.25 9.21
CA LEU A 154 -16.97 -5.93 7.93
C LEU A 154 -15.59 -6.52 7.60
N VAL A 155 -14.54 -5.74 7.82
CA VAL A 155 -13.13 -6.16 7.69
C VAL A 155 -12.84 -7.33 8.63
N SER A 156 -13.31 -7.27 9.88
CA SER A 156 -13.14 -8.35 10.85
C SER A 156 -13.84 -9.64 10.40
N ILE A 157 -15.10 -9.57 9.97
CA ILE A 157 -15.86 -10.74 9.48
C ILE A 157 -15.15 -11.35 8.28
N THR A 158 -14.71 -10.51 7.33
CA THR A 158 -13.99 -10.95 6.13
C THR A 158 -12.68 -11.63 6.47
N ALA A 159 -11.89 -11.05 7.38
CA ALA A 159 -10.62 -11.62 7.81
C ALA A 159 -10.81 -12.98 8.49
N VAL A 160 -11.80 -13.11 9.38
CA VAL A 160 -12.10 -14.37 10.08
C VAL A 160 -12.52 -15.47 9.10
N ALA A 161 -13.47 -15.16 8.20
CA ALA A 161 -13.95 -16.10 7.19
C ALA A 161 -12.83 -16.57 6.24
N ALA A 162 -11.94 -15.65 5.84
CA ALA A 162 -10.81 -15.97 4.99
C ALA A 162 -9.72 -16.75 5.73
N PHE A 163 -9.58 -16.53 7.04
CA PHE A 163 -8.55 -17.17 7.86
C PHE A 163 -8.79 -18.67 7.99
N GLU A 164 -10.04 -19.09 8.20
CA GLU A 164 -10.43 -20.50 8.25
C GLU A 164 -10.14 -21.23 6.93
N THR A 165 -10.39 -20.56 5.81
CA THR A 165 -10.33 -21.18 4.47
C THR A 165 -8.94 -21.16 3.84
N VAL A 166 -8.15 -20.11 4.09
CA VAL A 166 -6.95 -19.79 3.30
C VAL A 166 -5.71 -19.51 4.17
N GLY A 167 -5.92 -19.22 5.46
CA GLY A 167 -4.85 -19.15 6.43
C GLY A 167 -4.33 -17.74 6.73
N SER A 168 -3.72 -17.61 7.90
CA SER A 168 -3.28 -16.33 8.47
C SER A 168 -2.37 -15.50 7.55
N ILE A 169 -1.36 -16.14 6.97
CA ILE A 169 -0.32 -15.48 6.18
C ILE A 169 -0.93 -14.91 4.89
N LEU A 170 -1.72 -15.72 4.20
CA LEU A 170 -2.27 -15.34 2.90
C LEU A 170 -3.40 -14.29 3.04
N VAL A 171 -4.19 -14.35 4.12
CA VAL A 171 -5.16 -13.30 4.45
C VAL A 171 -4.46 -11.94 4.61
N VAL A 172 -3.41 -11.88 5.43
CA VAL A 172 -2.67 -10.62 5.64
C VAL A 172 -2.05 -10.13 4.32
N ALA A 173 -1.44 -11.03 3.56
CA ALA A 173 -0.83 -10.68 2.28
C ALA A 173 -1.85 -10.09 1.29
N LEU A 174 -3.02 -10.71 1.11
CA LEU A 174 -4.03 -10.27 0.15
C LEU A 174 -4.88 -9.08 0.64
N MET A 175 -4.99 -8.87 1.95
CA MET A 175 -5.65 -7.67 2.50
C MET A 175 -4.78 -6.41 2.38
N VAL A 176 -3.46 -6.56 2.32
CA VAL A 176 -2.51 -5.44 2.38
C VAL A 176 -1.85 -5.15 1.03
N ALA A 177 -1.24 -6.16 0.39
CA ALA A 177 -0.39 -5.92 -0.77
C ALA A 177 -1.17 -5.43 -2.02
N PRO A 178 -2.30 -6.03 -2.45
CA PRO A 178 -3.03 -5.56 -3.62
C PRO A 178 -3.57 -4.12 -3.47
N PRO A 179 -4.19 -3.72 -2.33
CA PRO A 179 -4.62 -2.34 -2.12
C PRO A 179 -3.50 -1.31 -2.15
N ILE A 180 -2.37 -1.61 -1.50
CA ILE A 180 -1.21 -0.69 -1.52
C ILE A 180 -0.62 -0.60 -2.93
N THR A 181 -0.56 -1.73 -3.66
CA THR A 181 -0.13 -1.76 -5.07
C THR A 181 -1.00 -0.86 -5.94
N ALA A 182 -2.32 -0.93 -5.78
CA ALA A 182 -3.26 -0.08 -6.50
C ALA A 182 -3.12 1.41 -6.12
N TYR A 183 -2.90 1.71 -4.84
CA TYR A 183 -2.71 3.07 -4.33
C TYR A 183 -1.44 3.75 -4.88
N LEU A 184 -0.40 2.99 -5.22
CA LEU A 184 0.79 3.53 -5.88
C LEU A 184 0.53 3.97 -7.33
N LEU A 185 -0.52 3.43 -7.97
CA LEU A 185 -0.81 3.64 -9.39
C LEU A 185 -1.93 4.65 -9.63
N THR A 186 -2.80 4.91 -8.66
CA THR A 186 -3.91 5.85 -8.84
C THR A 186 -4.39 6.50 -7.54
N ASP A 187 -4.80 7.76 -7.63
CA ASP A 187 -5.46 8.51 -6.56
C ASP A 187 -7.00 8.48 -6.64
N ASN A 188 -7.55 7.79 -7.64
CA ASN A 188 -9.00 7.71 -7.82
C ASN A 188 -9.56 6.48 -7.10
N LEU A 189 -10.32 6.68 -6.03
CA LEU A 189 -10.90 5.59 -5.21
C LEU A 189 -11.61 4.48 -6.02
N PRO A 190 -12.49 4.74 -7.00
CA PRO A 190 -13.11 3.65 -7.79
C PRO A 190 -12.08 2.85 -8.59
N LYS A 191 -11.10 3.52 -9.20
CA LYS A 191 -10.02 2.86 -9.95
C LYS A 191 -9.13 2.06 -9.01
N MET A 192 -8.87 2.58 -7.81
CA MET A 192 -8.09 1.90 -6.79
C MET A 192 -8.77 0.59 -6.38
N ILE A 193 -10.07 0.60 -6.08
CA ILE A 193 -10.83 -0.62 -5.76
C ILE A 193 -10.73 -1.64 -6.90
N GLY A 194 -10.95 -1.22 -8.15
CA GLY A 194 -10.86 -2.11 -9.32
C GLY A 194 -9.47 -2.70 -9.53
N LEU A 195 -8.42 -1.89 -9.37
CA LEU A 195 -7.03 -2.35 -9.45
C LEU A 195 -6.66 -3.29 -8.31
N SER A 196 -7.14 -3.05 -7.08
CA SER A 196 -6.91 -3.95 -5.95
C SER A 196 -7.47 -5.33 -6.20
N VAL A 197 -8.69 -5.41 -6.75
CA VAL A 197 -9.32 -6.69 -7.13
C VAL A 197 -8.51 -7.36 -8.23
N LEU A 198 -8.08 -6.62 -9.26
CA LEU A 198 -7.25 -7.15 -10.34
C LEU A 198 -5.92 -7.72 -9.81
N PHE A 199 -5.18 -6.97 -9.01
CA PHE A 199 -3.92 -7.45 -8.43
C PHE A 199 -4.14 -8.61 -7.47
N GLY A 200 -5.23 -8.64 -6.72
CA GLY A 200 -5.61 -9.79 -5.90
C GLY A 200 -5.80 -11.05 -6.74
N MET A 201 -6.56 -10.96 -7.84
CA MET A 201 -6.76 -12.08 -8.77
C MET A 201 -5.45 -12.52 -9.44
N LEU A 202 -4.61 -11.57 -9.90
CA LEU A 202 -3.31 -11.88 -10.50
C LEU A 202 -2.36 -12.54 -9.49
N SER A 203 -2.36 -12.08 -8.24
CA SER A 203 -1.58 -12.69 -7.16
C SER A 203 -2.01 -14.11 -6.89
N ALA A 204 -3.33 -14.34 -6.86
CA ALA A 204 -3.90 -15.65 -6.62
C ALA A 204 -3.60 -16.64 -7.76
N LEU A 205 -3.91 -16.27 -9.01
CA LEU A 205 -3.69 -17.12 -10.18
C LEU A 205 -2.20 -17.35 -10.44
N GLY A 206 -1.40 -16.27 -10.46
CA GLY A 206 0.03 -16.34 -10.74
C GLY A 206 0.78 -17.08 -9.64
N GLY A 207 0.44 -16.82 -8.38
CA GLY A 207 1.03 -17.50 -7.24
C GLY A 207 0.68 -18.99 -7.16
N TYR A 208 -0.56 -19.37 -7.49
CA TYR A 208 -0.95 -20.78 -7.57
C TYR A 208 -0.14 -21.54 -8.63
N TRP A 209 -0.02 -21.00 -9.85
CA TRP A 209 0.78 -21.63 -10.90
C TRP A 209 2.27 -21.70 -10.55
N THR A 210 2.77 -20.69 -9.86
CA THR A 210 4.15 -20.68 -9.34
C THR A 210 4.35 -21.75 -8.27
N ALA A 211 3.40 -21.92 -7.34
CA ALA A 211 3.41 -23.00 -6.36
C ALA A 211 3.45 -24.36 -7.04
N HIS A 212 2.62 -24.55 -8.07
CA HIS A 212 2.54 -25.80 -8.81
C HIS A 212 3.84 -26.15 -9.54
N TRP A 213 4.51 -25.17 -10.17
CA TRP A 213 5.77 -25.42 -10.87
C TRP A 213 6.97 -25.63 -9.94
N LEU A 214 6.98 -24.96 -8.79
CA LEU A 214 8.09 -25.01 -7.84
C LEU A 214 7.90 -26.07 -6.74
N ASP A 215 6.78 -26.79 -6.74
CA ASP A 215 6.36 -27.70 -5.67
C ASP A 215 6.45 -27.02 -4.29
N ALA A 216 5.97 -25.78 -4.23
CA ALA A 216 6.06 -24.90 -3.06
C ALA A 216 4.69 -24.70 -2.41
N SER A 217 4.68 -24.12 -1.20
CA SER A 217 3.44 -23.75 -0.51
C SER A 217 2.56 -22.83 -1.37
N ILE A 218 1.29 -23.19 -1.55
CA ILE A 218 0.31 -22.39 -2.31
C ILE A 218 0.15 -21.00 -1.67
N ALA A 219 -0.08 -20.96 -0.36
CA ALA A 219 -0.24 -19.73 0.40
C ALA A 219 1.01 -18.84 0.31
N GLY A 220 2.19 -19.43 0.51
CA GLY A 220 3.47 -18.71 0.41
C GLY A 220 3.74 -18.15 -0.99
N SER A 221 3.40 -18.92 -2.03
CA SER A 221 3.61 -18.50 -3.43
C SER A 221 2.65 -17.39 -3.86
N MET A 222 1.38 -17.44 -3.44
CA MET A 222 0.41 -16.36 -3.65
C MET A 222 0.82 -15.07 -2.93
N ALA A 223 1.28 -15.18 -1.68
CA ALA A 223 1.82 -14.03 -0.94
C ALA A 223 3.07 -13.45 -1.61
N THR A 224 3.97 -14.30 -2.09
CA THR A 224 5.19 -13.89 -2.81
C THR A 224 4.85 -13.20 -4.12
N MET A 225 3.88 -13.71 -4.88
CA MET A 225 3.40 -13.06 -6.11
C MET A 225 2.79 -11.69 -5.82
N ALA A 226 2.00 -11.55 -4.75
CA ALA A 226 1.46 -10.25 -4.33
C ALA A 226 2.60 -9.27 -3.98
N GLY A 227 3.63 -9.73 -3.28
CA GLY A 227 4.84 -8.96 -3.00
C GLY A 227 5.60 -8.57 -4.28
N ALA A 228 5.72 -9.48 -5.24
CA ALA A 228 6.38 -9.21 -6.52
C ALA A 228 5.63 -8.15 -7.34
N LEU A 229 4.30 -8.23 -7.41
CA LEU A 229 3.46 -7.23 -8.07
C LEU A 229 3.57 -5.87 -7.38
N PHE A 230 3.59 -5.85 -6.04
CA PHE A 230 3.84 -4.63 -5.28
C PHE A 230 5.22 -4.03 -5.60
N PHE A 231 6.29 -4.83 -5.57
CA PHE A 231 7.64 -4.37 -5.88
C PHE A 231 7.73 -3.82 -7.31
N LEU A 232 7.10 -4.49 -8.27
CA LEU A 232 7.04 -4.03 -9.65
C LEU A 232 6.33 -2.68 -9.76
N ALA A 233 5.17 -2.52 -9.12
CA ALA A 233 4.45 -1.25 -9.09
C ALA A 233 5.25 -0.16 -8.37
N TYR A 234 5.94 -0.48 -7.28
CA TYR A 234 6.78 0.45 -6.53
C TYR A 234 7.95 1.00 -7.37
N ILE A 235 8.52 0.19 -8.26
CA ILE A 235 9.57 0.63 -9.18
C ILE A 235 8.99 1.44 -10.35
N LEU A 236 7.88 0.96 -10.93
CA LEU A 236 7.34 1.46 -12.20
C LEU A 236 6.27 2.55 -12.06
N ALA A 237 5.76 2.83 -10.85
CA ALA A 237 4.65 3.76 -10.66
C ALA A 237 4.96 5.16 -11.25
N PRO A 238 4.03 5.74 -12.04
CA PRO A 238 4.32 6.89 -12.88
C PRO A 238 4.57 8.20 -12.12
N GLU A 239 3.97 8.37 -10.94
CA GLU A 239 4.15 9.57 -10.11
C GLU A 239 4.92 9.30 -8.83
N ARG A 240 4.71 8.12 -8.23
CA ARG A 240 5.25 7.75 -6.91
C ARG A 240 6.38 6.73 -6.98
N GLY A 241 6.65 6.18 -8.17
CA GLY A 241 7.64 5.13 -8.34
C GLY A 241 9.06 5.66 -8.29
N LEU A 242 9.99 4.80 -7.87
CA LEU A 242 11.41 5.15 -7.77
C LEU A 242 12.00 5.66 -9.10
N LEU A 243 11.60 5.07 -10.23
CA LEU A 243 12.05 5.50 -11.56
C LEU A 243 11.50 6.87 -11.94
N ALA A 244 10.25 7.17 -11.60
CA ALA A 244 9.65 8.47 -11.86
C ALA A 244 10.34 9.57 -11.05
N ILE A 245 10.60 9.32 -9.76
CA ILE A 245 11.33 10.24 -8.88
C ILE A 245 12.75 10.46 -9.39
N TRP A 246 13.45 9.38 -9.76
CA TRP A 246 14.81 9.48 -10.29
C TRP A 246 14.86 10.27 -11.61
N ARG A 247 13.96 9.99 -12.56
CA ARG A 247 13.87 10.75 -13.82
C ARG A 247 13.54 12.22 -13.61
N ARG A 248 12.59 12.54 -12.71
CA ARG A 248 12.24 13.93 -12.39
C ARG A 248 13.42 14.67 -11.77
N ARG A 249 14.11 14.06 -10.80
CA ARG A 249 15.31 14.65 -10.18
C ARG A 249 16.43 14.90 -11.18
N GLU A 250 16.67 13.95 -12.08
CA GLU A 250 17.69 14.11 -13.11
C GLU A 250 17.31 15.23 -14.09
N HIS A 251 16.06 15.27 -14.56
CA HIS A 251 15.58 16.35 -15.43
C HIS A 251 15.68 17.73 -14.76
N GLN A 252 15.20 17.85 -13.52
CA GLN A 252 15.29 19.07 -12.72
C GLN A 252 16.74 19.50 -12.49
N ARG A 253 17.67 18.56 -12.28
CA ARG A 253 19.10 18.85 -12.15
C ARG A 253 19.65 19.49 -13.42
N TRP A 254 19.30 18.98 -14.60
CA TRP A 254 19.75 19.53 -15.88
C TRP A 254 19.11 20.89 -16.17
N GLU A 255 17.80 21.05 -15.96
CA GLU A 255 17.11 22.34 -16.12
C GLU A 255 17.67 23.41 -15.18
N PHE A 256 17.90 23.07 -13.91
CA PHE A 256 18.50 23.97 -12.93
C PHE A 256 19.92 24.38 -13.34
N ALA A 257 20.73 23.44 -13.84
CA ALA A 257 22.07 23.74 -14.33
C ALA A 257 22.05 24.64 -15.57
N GLN A 258 21.15 24.42 -16.53
CA GLN A 258 21.00 25.32 -17.68
C GLN A 258 20.59 26.72 -17.23
N THR A 259 19.62 26.83 -16.31
CA THR A 259 19.14 28.10 -15.77
C THR A 259 20.24 28.87 -15.04
N MET A 260 20.99 28.19 -14.17
CA MET A 260 22.14 28.79 -13.46
C MET A 260 23.22 29.28 -14.44
N LEU A 261 23.49 28.54 -15.51
CA LEU A 261 24.42 28.97 -16.56
C LEU A 261 23.89 30.23 -17.26
N MET A 262 22.60 30.30 -17.56
CA MET A 262 22.00 31.48 -18.23
C MET A 262 22.09 32.71 -17.34
N ILE A 263 21.74 32.59 -16.06
CA ILE A 263 21.84 33.68 -15.08
C ILE A 263 23.29 34.15 -14.92
N HIS A 264 24.24 33.22 -14.84
CA HIS A 264 25.67 33.56 -14.75
C HIS A 264 26.13 34.35 -15.98
N LEU A 265 25.90 33.83 -17.19
CA LEU A 265 26.31 34.52 -18.42
C LEU A 265 25.61 35.89 -18.58
N PHE A 266 24.35 36.01 -18.15
CA PHE A 266 23.60 37.27 -18.21
C PHE A 266 24.16 38.31 -17.25
N HIS A 267 24.55 37.91 -16.03
CA HIS A 267 25.11 38.82 -15.04
C HIS A 267 26.50 39.35 -15.45
N HIS A 268 27.29 38.53 -16.14
CA HIS A 268 28.60 38.93 -16.66
C HIS A 268 28.53 39.61 -18.04
N GLU A 269 27.33 39.82 -18.58
CA GLU A 269 27.19 40.42 -19.90
C GLU A 269 27.48 41.93 -19.87
N GLY A 270 28.40 42.38 -20.73
CA GLY A 270 28.78 43.80 -20.84
C GLY A 270 29.77 44.29 -19.78
N LEU A 271 30.26 43.40 -18.90
CA LEU A 271 31.36 43.70 -17.97
C LEU A 271 32.73 43.50 -18.65
N PRO A 272 33.77 44.26 -18.24
CA PRO A 272 35.12 44.10 -18.79
C PRO A 272 35.76 42.72 -18.50
N GLU A 273 35.25 41.99 -17.51
CA GLU A 273 35.72 40.66 -17.09
C GLU A 273 35.05 39.52 -17.89
N ALA A 274 34.03 39.83 -18.69
CA ALA A 274 33.22 38.88 -19.45
C ALA A 274 34.03 37.97 -20.40
N GLU A 275 35.12 38.50 -20.97
CA GLU A 275 35.99 37.71 -21.85
C GLU A 275 36.70 36.58 -21.11
N GLN A 276 37.04 36.73 -19.82
CA GLN A 276 37.68 35.67 -19.05
C GLN A 276 36.65 34.73 -18.42
N GLU A 277 35.58 35.28 -17.86
CA GLU A 277 34.62 34.53 -17.04
C GLU A 277 33.63 33.72 -17.88
N ASN A 278 33.26 34.17 -19.09
CA ASN A 278 32.31 33.45 -19.97
C ASN A 278 32.96 32.32 -20.78
N ARG A 279 34.03 31.70 -20.27
CA ARG A 279 34.70 30.54 -20.89
C ARG A 279 34.38 29.26 -20.14
N VAL A 280 34.26 28.16 -20.88
CA VAL A 280 33.93 26.83 -20.32
C VAL A 280 34.91 26.42 -19.20
N ASP A 281 36.18 26.81 -19.33
CA ASP A 281 37.25 26.45 -18.39
C ASP A 281 37.13 27.16 -17.03
N HIS A 282 36.49 28.34 -16.99
CA HIS A 282 36.29 29.15 -15.78
C HIS A 282 34.94 28.91 -15.09
N LEU A 283 33.98 28.24 -15.75
CA LEU A 283 32.70 27.86 -15.14
C LEU A 283 32.88 27.02 -13.86
N GLY A 284 33.95 26.22 -13.78
CA GLY A 284 34.25 25.41 -12.59
C GLY A 284 34.62 26.24 -11.36
N GLU A 285 35.16 27.45 -11.54
CA GLU A 285 35.61 28.33 -10.45
C GLU A 285 34.44 29.09 -9.82
N HIS A 286 33.52 29.59 -10.65
CA HIS A 286 32.38 30.40 -10.20
C HIS A 286 31.16 29.57 -9.81
N LEU A 287 30.86 28.49 -10.56
CA LEU A 287 29.68 27.64 -10.31
C LEU A 287 30.01 26.38 -9.50
N ARG A 288 31.29 26.15 -9.18
CA ARG A 288 31.80 24.95 -8.47
C ARG A 288 31.39 23.64 -9.15
N TRP A 289 31.29 23.65 -10.48
CA TRP A 289 30.95 22.46 -11.27
C TRP A 289 32.20 21.68 -11.66
N GLU A 290 32.06 20.35 -11.68
CA GLU A 290 33.08 19.48 -12.27
C GLU A 290 33.20 19.76 -13.77
N LYS A 291 34.43 19.75 -14.31
CA LYS A 291 34.71 20.15 -15.71
C LYS A 291 33.86 19.38 -16.73
N ASP A 292 33.67 18.09 -16.52
CA ASP A 292 32.86 17.23 -17.39
C ASP A 292 31.35 17.52 -17.31
N PHE A 293 30.88 17.97 -16.15
CA PHE A 293 29.50 18.40 -15.96
C PHE A 293 29.27 19.74 -16.66
N ALA A 294 30.13 20.73 -16.42
CA ALA A 294 30.06 22.05 -17.07
C ALA A 294 30.08 21.93 -18.60
N ALA A 295 31.00 21.14 -19.16
CA ALA A 295 31.07 20.90 -20.60
C ALA A 295 29.80 20.24 -21.16
N ARG A 296 29.15 19.34 -20.40
CA ARG A 296 27.87 18.74 -20.81
C ARG A 296 26.73 19.74 -20.78
N VAL A 297 26.62 20.55 -19.73
CA VAL A 297 25.58 21.60 -19.60
C VAL A 297 25.70 22.62 -20.74
N VAL A 298 26.93 23.05 -21.07
CA VAL A 298 27.17 23.96 -22.19
C VAL A 298 26.72 23.34 -23.52
N ARG A 299 27.12 22.11 -23.83
CA ARG A 299 26.70 21.42 -25.07
C ARG A 299 25.18 21.23 -25.15
N LEU A 300 24.53 20.93 -24.03
CA LEU A 300 23.07 20.81 -23.96
C LEU A 300 22.40 22.16 -24.24
N SER A 301 22.95 23.24 -23.68
CA SER A 301 22.43 24.60 -23.85
C SER A 301 22.66 25.16 -25.25
N GLU A 302 23.78 24.82 -25.89
CA GLU A 302 24.03 25.07 -27.32
C GLU A 302 23.00 24.34 -28.19
N ARG A 303 22.71 23.07 -27.89
CA ARG A 303 21.69 22.28 -28.61
C ARG A 303 20.27 22.81 -28.43
N HIS A 304 19.94 23.32 -27.25
CA HIS A 304 18.65 23.97 -26.99
C HIS A 304 18.59 25.40 -27.56
N GLY A 305 19.65 25.90 -28.18
CA GLY A 305 19.69 27.22 -28.80
C GLY A 305 19.71 28.37 -27.79
N LEU A 306 20.03 28.10 -26.52
CA LEU A 306 20.06 29.11 -25.46
C LEU A 306 21.34 29.96 -25.50
N LEU A 307 22.45 29.36 -25.93
CA LEU A 307 23.74 30.03 -26.03
C LEU A 307 24.48 29.63 -27.32
N GLN A 308 25.41 30.48 -27.76
CA GLN A 308 26.32 30.24 -28.88
C GLN A 308 27.77 30.44 -28.45
N ARG A 309 28.69 29.77 -29.15
CA ARG A 309 30.12 29.88 -28.88
C ARG A 309 30.80 30.73 -29.95
N TYR A 310 31.42 31.84 -29.54
CA TYR A 310 32.23 32.72 -30.39
C TYR A 310 33.65 32.78 -29.85
N ASN A 311 34.65 32.36 -30.64
CA ASN A 311 36.08 32.43 -30.27
C ASN A 311 36.40 31.91 -28.85
N GLN A 312 35.77 30.80 -28.44
CA GLN A 312 35.87 30.19 -27.09
C GLN A 312 35.10 30.87 -25.96
N HIS A 313 34.39 31.97 -26.22
CA HIS A 313 33.46 32.61 -25.27
C HIS A 313 32.03 32.10 -25.49
N LEU A 314 31.29 31.99 -24.41
CA LEU A 314 29.87 31.66 -24.38
C LEU A 314 29.07 32.96 -24.41
N VAL A 315 28.21 33.12 -25.40
CA VAL A 315 27.35 34.28 -25.58
C VAL A 315 25.90 33.82 -25.55
N LEU A 316 25.06 34.51 -24.79
CA LEU A 316 23.64 34.23 -24.75
C LEU A 316 22.97 34.59 -26.08
N THR A 317 22.05 33.75 -26.51
CA THR A 317 21.09 34.13 -27.55
C THR A 317 19.95 34.96 -26.96
N ASP A 318 19.12 35.57 -27.80
CA ASP A 318 17.92 36.28 -27.34
C ASP A 318 17.01 35.37 -26.48
N MET A 319 16.90 34.10 -26.87
CA MET A 319 16.11 33.10 -26.13
C MET A 319 16.72 32.78 -24.76
N GLY A 320 18.05 32.63 -24.68
CA GLY A 320 18.75 32.42 -23.41
C GLY A 320 18.67 33.62 -22.46
N ARG A 321 18.69 34.84 -23.02
CA ARG A 321 18.52 36.10 -22.28
C ARG A 321 17.13 36.20 -21.66
N GLU A 322 16.10 35.86 -22.43
CA GLU A 322 14.71 35.85 -21.94
C GLU A 322 14.50 34.86 -20.79
N VAL A 323 15.09 33.65 -20.90
CA VAL A 323 15.07 32.65 -19.81
C VAL A 323 15.75 33.18 -18.55
N ALA A 324 16.94 33.79 -18.67
CA ALA A 324 17.65 34.37 -17.53
C ALA A 324 16.83 35.48 -16.84
N GLN A 325 16.24 36.39 -17.62
CA GLN A 325 15.45 37.50 -17.10
C GLN A 325 14.20 37.04 -16.37
N ASN A 326 13.46 36.07 -16.94
CA ASN A 326 12.24 35.55 -16.34
C ASN A 326 12.48 34.87 -14.98
N GLU A 327 13.62 34.19 -14.80
CA GLU A 327 13.96 33.51 -13.54
C GLU A 327 14.55 34.45 -12.49
N ILE A 328 15.19 35.57 -12.87
CA ILE A 328 15.68 36.59 -11.91
C ILE A 328 14.53 37.40 -11.29
N VAL A 329 13.42 37.57 -12.03
CA VAL A 329 12.26 38.37 -11.60
C VAL A 329 11.28 37.56 -10.71
N ARG A 330 11.46 36.24 -10.64
CA ARG A 330 10.56 35.29 -9.96
C ARG A 330 10.93 35.06 -8.50
#